data_AF-A0A950SZR1-F1
#
_entry.id   AF-A0A950SZR1-F1
#
_cell.length_a   1.000
_cell.length_b   1.000
_cell.length_c   1.000
_cell.angle_alpha   90.00
_cell.angle_beta   90.00
_cell.angle_gamma   90.00
#
_symmetry.space_group_name_H-M   'P 1'
#
loop_
_entity.id
_entity.type
_entity.pdbx_description
1 polymer ?
#
loop_
_entity_poly.entity_id
_entity_poly.type
_entity_poly.pdbx_seq_one_letter_code
_entity_poly.pdbx_strand_id
1 'polypeptide(L)' 'MLRPALMTVDDDPEVLHAIERDLRRRYGGQFRILRADSGATALEILRQLKLRNEPVALLL' A
#
# COMPACT_ATOMS: atom_id res chain seq x y z
N MET A 1 -17.60 5.28 -1.91
CA MET A 1 -16.34 6.05 -2.00
C MET A 1 -15.17 5.08 -2.11
N LEU A 2 -14.16 5.39 -2.92
CA LEU A 2 -12.93 4.58 -3.00
C LEU A 2 -12.15 4.72 -1.69
N ARG A 3 -11.80 3.58 -1.08
CA ARG A 3 -10.95 3.56 0.13
C ARG A 3 -9.53 3.96 -0.26
N PRO A 4 -8.91 4.98 0.37
CA PRO A 4 -7.54 5.36 0.06
C PRO A 4 -6.56 4.23 0.36
N ALA A 5 -5.44 4.21 -0.36
CA ALA A 5 -4.40 3.22 -0.18
C ALA A 5 -3.43 3.60 0.96
N LEU A 6 -3.06 2.60 1.76
CA LEU A 6 -1.83 2.60 2.55
C LEU A 6 -0.85 1.71 1.80
N MET A 7 0.28 2.26 1.39
CA MET A 7 1.31 1.53 0.63
C MET A 7 2.56 1.35 1.49
N THR A 8 3.07 0.12 1.53
CA THR A 8 4.30 -0.24 2.24
C THR A 8 5.37 -0.66 1.24
N VAL A 9 6.60 -0.21 1.42
CA VAL A 9 7.74 -0.55 0.55
C VAL A 9 8.89 -1.08 1.40
N ASP A 10 9.29 -2.32 1.15
CA ASP A 10 10.42 -2.95 1.85
C ASP A 10 10.95 -4.10 0.98
N ASP A 11 12.25 -4.38 1.02
CA ASP A 11 12.88 -5.46 0.24
C ASP A 11 12.81 -6.82 0.94
N ASP A 12 12.40 -6.86 2.21
CA ASP A 12 12.19 -8.09 2.97
C ASP A 12 10.70 -8.55 2.91
N PRO A 13 10.43 -9.72 2.30
CA PRO A 13 9.08 -10.27 2.25
C PRO A 13 8.46 -10.53 3.62
N GLU A 14 9.23 -10.92 4.64
CA GLU A 14 8.73 -11.20 5.98
C GLU A 14 8.25 -9.91 6.67
N VAL A 15 9.01 -8.82 6.51
CA VAL A 15 8.63 -7.49 7.00
C VAL A 15 7.33 -7.04 6.34
N LEU A 16 7.22 -7.15 5.02
CA LEU A 16 6.01 -6.80 4.28
C LEU A 16 4.78 -7.60 4.76
N HIS A 17 4.92 -8.90 5.03
CA HIS A 17 3.81 -9.73 5.52
C HIS A 17 3.41 -9.35 6.95
N ALA A 18 4.38 -9.04 7.81
CA ALA A 18 4.12 -8.59 9.17
C ALA A 18 3.35 -7.26 9.19
N ILE A 19 3.82 -6.28 8.41
CA ILE A 19 3.17 -4.98 8.30
C ILE A 19 1.78 -5.11 7.68
N GLU A 20 1.61 -5.87 6.59
CA GLU A 20 0.29 -6.04 5.96
C GLU A 20 -0.72 -6.63 6.95
N ARG A 21 -0.34 -7.66 7.70
CA ARG A 21 -1.23 -8.30 8.68
C ARG A 21 -1.71 -7.30 9.72
N ASP A 22 -0.81 -6.47 10.25
CA ASP A 22 -1.11 -5.51 11.30
C ASP A 22 -1.95 -4.34 10.75
N LEU A 23 -1.63 -3.85 9.55
CA LEU A 23 -2.40 -2.82 8.86
C LEU A 23 -3.80 -3.31 8.49
N ARG A 24 -3.93 -4.54 7.96
CA ARG A 24 -5.25 -5.11 7.64
C ARG A 24 -6.11 -5.26 8.89
N ARG A 25 -5.53 -5.73 9.99
CA ARG A 25 -6.24 -5.90 11.27
C ARG A 25 -6.80 -4.58 11.80
N ARG A 26 -6.02 -3.49 11.74
CA ARG A 26 -6.43 -2.19 12.32
C ARG A 26 -7.18 -1.29 11.33
N TYR A 27 -6.80 -1.31 10.06
CA TYR A 27 -7.18 -0.29 9.08
C TYR A 27 -7.89 -0.84 7.84
N GLY A 28 -7.97 -2.18 7.66
CA GLY A 28 -8.52 -2.81 6.45
C GLY A 28 -10.00 -2.51 6.18
N GLY A 29 -10.76 -2.04 7.19
CA GLY A 29 -12.13 -1.56 7.02
C GLY A 29 -12.21 -0.23 6.25
N GLN A 30 -11.25 0.66 6.46
CA GLN A 30 -11.25 2.04 5.93
C GLN A 30 -10.28 2.25 4.78
N PHE A 31 -9.22 1.45 4.71
CA PHE A 31 -8.14 1.59 3.75
C PHE A 31 -7.91 0.32 2.94
N ARG A 32 -7.36 0.49 1.75
CA ARG A 32 -6.77 -0.60 0.97
C ARG A 32 -5.31 -0.73 1.35
N ILE A 33 -4.85 -1.95 1.60
CA ILE A 33 -3.44 -2.22 1.91
C ILE A 33 -2.75 -2.69 0.64
N LEU A 34 -1.72 -1.97 0.21
CA LEU A 34 -0.88 -2.29 -0.94
C LEU A 34 0.57 -2.49 -0.48
N ARG A 35 1.29 -3.39 -1.15
CA ARG A 35 2.69 -3.70 -0.86
C ARG A 35 3.53 -3.57 -2.13
N ALA A 36 4.77 -3.18 -1.97
CA ALA A 36 5.79 -3.23 -2.99
C ALA A 36 7.09 -3.76 -2.38
N ASP A 37 7.76 -4.65 -3.11
CA ASP A 37 9.06 -5.25 -2.76
C ASP A 37 10.26 -4.34 -3.13
N SER A 38 9.99 -3.23 -3.81
CA SER A 38 11.00 -2.27 -4.21
C SER A 38 10.39 -0.91 -4.51
N GLY A 39 11.23 0.13 -4.53
CA GLY A 39 10.83 1.46 -4.96
C GLY A 39 10.35 1.51 -6.42
N ALA A 40 10.91 0.67 -7.31
CA ALA A 40 10.48 0.61 -8.71
C ALA A 40 9.04 0.09 -8.82
N THR A 41 8.74 -1.03 -8.16
CA THR A 41 7.39 -1.60 -8.05
C THR A 41 6.42 -0.58 -7.44
N ALA A 42 6.84 0.11 -6.36
CA ALA A 42 6.02 1.12 -5.70
C ALA A 42 5.66 2.28 -6.65
N LEU A 43 6.63 2.78 -7.42
CA LEU A 43 6.41 3.87 -8.37
C LEU A 43 5.48 3.45 -9.52
N GLU A 44 5.57 2.21 -10.00
CA GLU A 44 4.61 1.68 -10.98
C GLU A 44 3.19 1.65 -10.43
N ILE A 45 3.01 1.14 -9.21
CA ILE A 45 1.71 1.11 -8.52
C ILE A 45 1.16 2.54 -8.35
N LEU A 46 1.98 3.49 -7.87
CA LEU A 46 1.57 4.89 -7.70
C LEU A 46 1.12 5.54 -9.01
N ARG A 47 1.81 5.25 -10.12
CA ARG A 47 1.38 5.75 -11.44
C ARG A 47 -0.01 5.24 -11.80
N GLN A 48 -0.29 3.96 -11.55
CA GLN A 48 -1.63 3.39 -11.81
C GLN A 48 -2.70 4.01 -10.91
N LEU A 49 -2.41 4.23 -9.62
CA LEU A 49 -3.34 4.91 -8.71
C LEU A 49 -3.62 6.34 -9.18
N LYS A 50 -2.59 7.08 -9.58
CA LYS A 50 -2.72 8.45 -10.10
C LYS A 50 -3.58 8.51 -11.36
N LEU A 51 -3.39 7.59 -12.32
CA LEU A 51 -4.20 7.51 -13.54
C LEU A 51 -5.68 7.26 -13.26
N ARG A 52 -5.99 6.57 -12.17
CA ARG A 52 -7.36 6.25 -11.74
C ARG A 52 -7.93 7.28 -10.75
N ASN A 53 -7.17 8.33 -10.45
CA ASN A 53 -7.50 9.31 -9.42
C ASN A 53 -7.81 8.66 -8.06
N GLU A 54 -7.09 7.57 -7.73
CA GLU A 54 -7.21 6.85 -6.46
C GLU A 54 -6.27 7.46 -5.42
N PRO A 55 -6.77 7.92 -4.26
CA PRO A 55 -5.94 8.58 -3.26
C PRO A 55 -5.04 7.60 -2.50
N VAL A 56 -3.83 8.05 -2.18
CA VAL A 56 -2.90 7.38 -1.26
C VAL A 56 -2.87 8.21 0.03
N ALA A 57 -3.20 7.57 1.16
CA ALA A 57 -3.22 8.22 2.46
C ALA A 57 -1.87 8.13 3.18
N LEU A 58 -1.08 7.10 2.88
CA LEU A 58 0.23 6.87 3.51
C LEU A 58 1.15 6.11 2.56
N LEU A 59 2.43 6.53 2.54
CA LEU A 59 3.56 5.69 2.15
C LEU A 59 4.37 5.39 3.41
N LEU A 60 4.68 4.12 3.62
CA LEU A 60 5.53 3.61 4.68
C LEU A 60 6.72 2.86 4.06
#